data_AF-A0A485AS57-F1
#
_entry.id   AF-A0A485AS57-F1
#
_cell.length_a   1.000
_cell.length_b   1.000
_cell.length_c   1.000
_cell.angle_alpha   90.00
_cell.angle_beta   90.00
_cell.angle_gamma   90.00
#
_symmetry.space_group_name_H-M   'P 1'
#
loop_
_entity.id
_entity.type
_entity.pdbx_description
1 polymer ?
#
loop_
_entity_poly.entity_id
_entity_poly.type
_entity_poly.pdbx_seq_one_letter_code
_entity_poly.pdbx_strand_id
1 'polypeptide(L)' 'MLVKVKTPDLPLHLAGETRRQDLNWAIETRADGMLAQGYDQNQQLRAFVVSEERMKEAFGLLKSLVS' A
#
# COMPACT_ATOMS: atom_id res chain seq x y z
N MET A 1 10.17 -3.81 3.95
CA MET A 1 9.63 -4.33 5.23
C MET A 1 8.15 -4.00 5.30
N LEU A 2 7.30 -4.94 5.75
CA LEU A 2 5.86 -4.73 5.93
C LEU A 2 5.60 -4.20 7.35
N VAL A 3 4.94 -3.05 7.45
CA VAL A 3 4.48 -2.44 8.70
C VAL A 3 3.00 -2.73 8.87
N LYS A 4 2.60 -3.12 10.09
CA LYS A 4 1.21 -3.39 10.45
C LYS A 4 0.77 -2.42 11.54
N VAL A 5 -0.25 -1.62 11.27
CA VAL A 5 -0.87 -0.69 12.23
C VAL A 5 -2.19 -1.30 12.68
N LYS A 6 -2.27 -1.62 13.97
CA LYS A 6 -3.45 -2.27 14.57
C LYS A 6 -4.32 -1.22 15.25
N THR A 7 -5.00 -0.43 14.44
CA THR A 7 -6.01 0.54 14.85
C THR A 7 -7.38 -0.16 14.85
N PRO A 8 -8.16 -0.14 15.94
CA PRO A 8 -9.40 -0.91 16.06
C PRO A 8 -10.39 -0.69 14.90
N ASP A 9 -10.56 0.57 14.49
CA ASP A 9 -11.58 0.94 13.50
C ASP A 9 -11.02 1.06 12.07
N LEU A 10 -9.69 1.07 11.91
CA LEU A 10 -9.04 1.26 10.62
C LEU A 10 -7.67 0.57 10.59
N PRO A 11 -7.60 -0.77 10.58
CA PRO A 11 -6.33 -1.47 10.53
C PRO A 11 -5.63 -1.20 9.20
N LEU A 12 -4.29 -1.00 9.22
CA LEU A 12 -3.50 -0.68 8.03
C LEU A 12 -2.32 -1.63 7.86
N HIS A 13 -2.02 -2.01 6.63
CA HIS A 13 -0.75 -2.60 6.23
C HIS A 13 -0.08 -1.71 5.18
N LEU A 14 1.20 -1.41 5.36
CA LEU A 14 1.97 -0.60 4.44
C LEU A 14 3.38 -1.12 4.28
N ALA A 15 3.94 -0.97 3.09
CA ALA A 15 5.33 -1.33 2.80
C ALA A 15 5.91 -0.47 1.68
N GLY A 16 7.23 -0.59 1.52
CA GLY A 16 7.99 0.13 0.51
C GLY A 16 8.46 1.50 0.99
N GLU A 17 8.83 2.36 0.04
CA GLU A 17 9.42 3.67 0.28
C GLU A 17 8.35 4.77 0.34
N THR A 18 7.41 4.66 1.28
CA THR A 18 6.25 5.57 1.39
C THR A 18 6.58 7.06 1.53
N ARG A 19 7.84 7.41 1.87
CA ARG A 19 8.31 8.79 2.05
C ARG A 19 9.03 9.36 0.81
N ARG A 20 9.16 8.58 -0.26
CA ARG A 20 9.84 9.01 -1.49
C ARG A 20 9.00 10.13 -2.15
N GLN A 21 9.67 11.18 -2.61
CA GLN A 21 8.99 12.41 -3.04
C GLN A 21 8.45 12.36 -4.48
N ASP A 22 8.94 11.42 -5.28
CA ASP A 22 8.58 11.22 -6.69
C ASP A 22 7.41 10.25 -6.88
N LEU A 23 6.72 9.87 -5.80
CA LEU A 23 5.61 8.93 -5.86
C LEU A 23 4.33 9.60 -6.37
N ASN A 24 3.79 9.03 -7.44
CA ASN A 24 2.43 9.25 -7.88
C ASN A 24 1.52 8.21 -7.23
N TRP A 25 0.56 8.67 -6.44
CA TRP A 25 -0.34 7.80 -5.69
C TRP A 25 -1.64 7.56 -6.45
N ALA A 26 -1.90 6.29 -6.78
CA ALA A 26 -3.22 5.82 -7.19
C ALA A 26 -3.95 5.31 -5.94
N ILE A 27 -5.07 5.94 -5.60
CA ILE A 27 -5.85 5.63 -4.40
C ILE A 27 -7.24 5.18 -4.81
N GLU A 28 -7.62 3.99 -4.36
CA GLU A 28 -8.93 3.42 -4.53
C GLU A 28 -9.56 3.16 -3.16
N THR A 29 -10.74 3.72 -2.95
CA THR A 29 -11.56 3.48 -1.76
C THR A 29 -12.83 2.75 -2.17
N ARG A 30 -13.16 1.70 -1.43
CA ARG A 30 -14.32 0.86 -1.64
C ARG A 30 -14.96 0.53 -0.28
N ALA A 31 -16.14 -0.09 -0.32
CA ALA A 31 -16.84 -0.50 0.89
C ALA A 31 -16.03 -1.50 1.75
N ASP A 32 -15.09 -2.23 1.15
CA ASP A 32 -14.22 -3.22 1.81
C ASP A 32 -12.86 -2.65 2.26
N GLY A 33 -12.63 -1.33 2.07
CA GLY A 33 -11.46 -0.61 2.54
C GLY A 33 -10.75 0.19 1.45
N MET A 34 -9.48 0.51 1.68
CA MET A 34 -8.64 1.32 0.81
C MET A 34 -7.44 0.54 0.27
N LEU A 35 -7.05 0.83 -0.97
CA LEU A 35 -5.75 0.53 -1.54
C LEU A 35 -5.14 1.81 -2.08
N ALA A 36 -3.97 2.16 -1.58
CA ALA A 36 -3.12 3.20 -2.12
C ALA A 36 -1.84 2.56 -2.66
N GLN A 37 -1.50 2.83 -3.91
CA GLN A 37 -0.28 2.37 -4.57
C GLN A 37 0.54 3.56 -5.03
N GLY A 38 1.80 3.61 -4.59
CA GLY A 38 2.75 4.66 -4.95
C GLY A 38 3.68 4.18 -6.04
N TYR A 39 3.64 4.85 -7.19
CA TYR A 39 4.45 4.54 -8.37
C TYR A 39 5.49 5.64 -8.61
N ASP A 40 6.70 5.26 -9.01
CA ASP A 40 7.69 6.24 -9.47
C ASP A 40 7.44 6.68 -10.93
N GLN A 41 8.35 7.50 -11.46
CA GLN A 41 8.27 8.02 -12.83
C GLN A 41 8.34 6.92 -13.91
N ASN A 42 8.88 5.74 -13.58
CA ASN A 42 8.97 4.60 -14.49
C ASN A 42 7.74 3.67 -14.36
N GLN A 43 6.69 4.10 -13.66
CA GLN A 43 5.52 3.30 -13.33
C GLN A 43 5.86 2.04 -12.50
N GLN A 44 6.97 2.04 -11.76
CA GLN A 44 7.30 0.94 -10.85
C GLN A 44 6.63 1.18 -9.50
N LEU A 45 6.02 0.12 -8.96
CA LEU A 45 5.44 0.18 -7.62
C LEU A 45 6.57 0.29 -6.60
N ARG A 46 6.59 1.39 -5.84
CA ARG A 46 7.60 1.65 -4.79
C ARG A 46 7.02 1.62 -3.39
N ALA A 47 5.72 1.82 -3.25
CA ALA A 47 5.05 1.80 -1.95
C ALA A 47 3.59 1.38 -2.08
N PHE A 48 3.01 0.87 -0.99
CA PHE A 48 1.56 0.70 -0.89
C PHE A 48 1.06 0.88 0.54
N VAL A 49 -0.23 1.18 0.66
CA VAL A 49 -1.02 1.17 1.90
C VAL A 49 -2.33 0.45 1.61
N VAL A 50 -2.72 -0.50 2.43
CA VAL A 50 -4.03 -1.16 2.38
C VAL A 50 -4.68 -1.15 3.75
N SER A 51 -6.00 -1.18 3.76
CA SER A 51 -6.79 -1.11 5.00
C SER A 51 -7.95 -2.11 5.02
N GLU A 52 -8.51 -2.35 6.21
CA GLU A 52 -9.66 -3.24 6.45
C GLU A 52 -9.55 -4.60 5.74
N GLU A 53 -10.52 -4.98 4.91
CA GLU A 53 -10.57 -6.28 4.26
C GLU A 53 -9.56 -6.41 3.12
N ARG A 54 -9.04 -5.29 2.61
CA ARG A 54 -8.01 -5.23 1.57
C ARG A 54 -6.62 -5.56 2.10
N MET A 55 -6.43 -5.71 3.41
CA MET A 55 -5.18 -6.19 4.00
C MET A 55 -4.70 -7.53 3.42
N LYS A 56 -5.61 -8.36 2.87
CA LYS A 56 -5.28 -9.61 2.15
C LYS A 56 -4.40 -9.39 0.92
N GLU A 57 -4.49 -8.21 0.28
CA GLU A 57 -3.71 -7.84 -0.90
C GLU A 57 -2.27 -7.44 -0.54
N ALA A 58 -2.00 -7.13 0.73
CA ALA A 58 -0.69 -6.65 1.19
C ALA A 58 0.46 -7.60 0.82
N PHE A 59 0.25 -8.92 0.90
CA PHE A 59 1.30 -9.89 0.56
C PHE A 59 1.57 -9.97 -0.94
N GLY A 60 0.55 -9.81 -1.79
CA GLY A 60 0.72 -9.74 -3.24
C GLY A 60 1.54 -8.51 -3.61
N LEU A 61 1.14 -7.35 -3.09
CA LEU A 61 1.84 -6.08 -3.32
C LEU A 61 3.26 -6.08 -2.77
N LEU A 62 3.48 -6.71 -1.60
CA LEU A 62 4.81 -6.84 -1.03
C LEU A 62 5.77 -7.60 -1.95
N LYS A 63 5.29 -8.64 -2.65
CA LYS A 63 6.11 -9.36 -3.65
C LYS A 63 6.44 -8.47 -4.84
N SER A 64 5.49 -7.66 -5.31
CA SER A 64 5.69 -6.71 -6.42
C SER A 64 6.70 -5.60 -6.10
N LEU A 65 6.92 -5.26 -4.82
CA LEU A 65 7.93 -4.27 -4.42
C LEU A 65 9.38 -4.76 -4.52
N VAL A 66 9.59 -6.08 -4.57
CA VAL A 66 10.94 -6.70 -4.62
C VAL A 66 11.31 -7.13 -6.04
N SER A 67 10.39 -6.95 -6.98
CA SER A 67 10.55 -7.31 -8.39
C SER A 67 10.96 -6.10 -9.22
#